data_AF-A0A846CPP4-F1
#
_entry.id   AF-A0A846CPP4-F1
#
_cell.length_a   1.000
_cell.length_b   1.000
_cell.length_c   1.000
_cell.angle_alpha   90.00
_cell.angle_beta   90.00
_cell.angle_gamma   90.00
#
_symmetry.space_group_name_H-M   'P 1'
#
loop_
_entity.id
_entity.type
_entity.pdbx_description
1 polymer ?
#
loop_
_entity_poly.entity_id
_entity_poly.type
_entity_poly.pdbx_seq_one_letter_code
_entity_poly.pdbx_strand_id
1 'polypeptide(L)'
;MLRMVAISGSELARRRVPTSELVYPEPKNEQVTKVIECFVKARLLVKGLDTEGKEYVEPVHDALVTGWQKLLMWKQEHEESLILQRRLTPAAEEWESVKSNEQL
;
A
#
# COMPACT_ATOMS: atom_id res chain seq x y z
N MET A 1 3.44 5.51 1.18
CA MET A 1 4.01 4.88 2.39
C MET A 1 2.96 4.46 3.41
N LEU A 2 1.98 5.30 3.81
CA LEU A 2 0.98 4.90 4.85
C LEU A 2 0.22 3.60 4.55
N ARG A 3 -0.10 3.34 3.27
CA ARG A 3 -0.71 2.06 2.85
C ARG A 3 0.15 0.82 3.14
N MET A 4 1.46 1.01 3.24
CA MET A 4 2.47 -0.04 3.49
C MET A 4 2.78 -0.24 4.97
N VAL A 5 1.95 0.30 5.84
CA VAL A 5 2.04 0.17 7.29
C VAL A 5 0.82 -0.63 7.73
N ALA A 6 1.01 -1.64 8.58
CA ALA A 6 -0.04 -2.32 9.31
C ALA A 6 -0.25 -1.60 10.65
N ILE A 7 -1.52 -1.44 11.04
CA ILE A 7 -1.88 -0.82 12.32
C ILE A 7 -2.56 -1.89 13.16
N SER A 8 -1.90 -2.29 14.25
CA SER A 8 -2.44 -3.22 15.25
C SER A 8 -2.38 -2.51 16.60
N GLY A 9 -3.41 -1.72 16.91
CA GLY A 9 -3.41 -0.85 18.10
C GLY A 9 -2.27 0.18 18.06
N SER A 10 -1.40 0.16 19.08
CA SER A 10 -0.23 1.04 19.18
C SER A 10 0.95 0.59 18.32
N GLU A 11 0.99 -0.68 17.89
CA GLU A 11 2.12 -1.23 17.15
C GLU A 11 2.02 -0.97 15.66
N LEU A 12 3.18 -0.71 15.05
CA LEU A 12 3.34 -0.55 13.61
C LEU A 12 4.24 -1.66 13.07
N ALA A 13 3.77 -2.28 12.01
CA ALA A 13 4.54 -3.24 11.25
C ALA A 13 4.50 -2.87 9.77
N ARG A 14 5.47 -3.37 9.00
CA ARG A 14 5.43 -3.25 7.54
C ARG A 14 4.28 -4.10 6.99
N ARG A 15 3.70 -3.63 5.90
CA ARG A 15 2.65 -4.32 5.15
C ARG A 15 3.04 -4.40 3.68
N ARG A 16 2.78 -5.57 3.08
CA ARG A 16 2.77 -5.77 1.63
C ARG A 16 1.56 -5.10 1.02
N VAL A 17 1.79 -4.33 -0.04
CA VAL A 17 0.74 -3.65 -0.77
C VAL A 17 0.80 -4.10 -2.23
N PRO A 18 -0.28 -4.67 -2.78
CA PRO A 18 -0.39 -4.94 -4.21
C PRO A 18 -0.08 -3.67 -5.02
N THR A 19 0.63 -3.78 -6.13
CA THR A 19 0.90 -2.61 -6.98
C THR A 19 -0.38 -2.02 -7.58
N SER A 20 -1.42 -2.84 -7.76
CA SER A 20 -2.77 -2.42 -8.17
C SER A 20 -3.38 -1.37 -7.23
N GLU A 21 -3.12 -1.48 -5.92
CA GLU A 21 -3.59 -0.49 -4.94
C GLU A 21 -2.91 0.88 -5.09
N LEU A 22 -1.78 0.94 -5.79
CA LEU A 22 -0.95 2.14 -5.95
C LEU A 22 -1.04 2.75 -7.35
N VAL A 23 -2.00 2.29 -8.16
CA VAL A 23 -2.34 2.90 -9.45
C VAL A 23 -3.29 4.07 -9.22
N TYR A 24 -2.93 5.22 -9.74
CA TYR A 24 -3.73 6.44 -9.65
C TYR A 24 -4.07 6.97 -11.05
N PRO A 25 -5.07 7.85 -11.20
CA PRO A 25 -5.25 8.59 -12.44
C PRO A 25 -4.07 9.51 -12.74
N GLU A 26 -3.75 9.70 -14.01
CA GLU A 26 -2.72 10.66 -14.42
C GLU A 26 -3.12 12.10 -14.08
N PRO A 27 -2.15 12.99 -13.75
CA PRO A 27 -0.69 12.81 -13.79
C PRO A 27 -0.10 12.26 -12.48
N LYS A 28 -0.94 11.85 -11.52
CA LYS A 28 -0.47 11.47 -10.18
C LYS A 28 0.33 10.16 -10.21
N ASN A 29 -0.06 9.26 -11.10
CA ASN A 29 0.53 7.95 -11.26
C ASN A 29 2.02 8.01 -11.60
N GLU A 30 2.42 8.89 -12.52
CA GLU A 30 3.83 9.10 -12.85
C GLU A 30 4.65 9.50 -11.62
N GLN A 31 4.12 10.40 -10.78
CA GLN A 31 4.78 10.81 -9.53
C GLN A 31 4.90 9.64 -8.55
N VAL A 32 3.85 8.83 -8.42
CA VAL A 32 3.83 7.67 -7.52
C VAL A 32 4.86 6.63 -7.96
N THR A 33 4.90 6.29 -9.25
CA THR A 33 5.88 5.37 -9.83
C THR A 33 7.30 5.87 -9.59
N LYS A 34 7.58 7.14 -9.88
CA LYS A 34 8.90 7.75 -9.65
C LYS A 34 9.31 7.69 -8.18
N VAL A 35 8.40 7.97 -7.26
CA VAL A 35 8.66 7.89 -5.83
C VAL A 35 9.00 6.46 -5.43
N ILE A 36 8.20 5.46 -5.83
CA ILE A 36 8.45 4.05 -5.54
C ILE A 36 9.83 3.63 -6.05
N GLU A 37 10.18 4.00 -7.29
CA GLU A 37 11.49 3.68 -7.86
C GLU A 37 12.65 4.29 -7.08
N CYS A 38 12.53 5.55 -6.64
CA CYS A 38 13.56 6.19 -5.80
C CYS A 38 13.75 5.42 -4.48
N PHE A 39 12.67 5.01 -3.82
CA PHE A 39 12.75 4.22 -2.59
C PHE A 39 13.34 2.82 -2.82
N VAL A 40 13.04 2.17 -3.95
CA VAL A 40 13.63 0.87 -4.32
C VAL A 40 15.12 1.03 -4.59
N LYS A 41 15.54 2.05 -5.35
CA LYS A 41 16.97 2.34 -5.60
C LYS A 41 17.73 2.60 -4.31
N ALA A 42 17.09 3.27 -3.34
CA ALA A 42 17.63 3.51 -2.01
C ALA A 42 17.57 2.29 -1.06
N ARG A 43 17.06 1.14 -1.53
CA ARG A 43 16.89 -0.11 -0.75
C ARG A 43 15.99 0.09 0.50
N LEU A 44 15.01 0.97 0.39
CA LEU A 44 14.01 1.23 1.43
C LEU A 44 12.69 0.50 1.16
N LEU A 45 12.40 0.21 -0.11
CA LEU A 45 11.31 -0.66 -0.53
C LEU A 45 11.88 -1.83 -1.34
N VAL A 46 11.19 -2.97 -1.27
CA VAL A 46 11.38 -4.09 -2.19
C VAL A 46 10.11 -4.32 -3.00
N LYS A 47 10.27 -4.76 -4.24
CA LYS A 47 9.19 -5.28 -5.08
C LYS A 47 9.28 -6.81 -5.09
N GLY A 48 8.14 -7.48 -5.18
CA GLY A 48 8.10 -8.94 -5.26
C GLY A 48 6.82 -9.43 -5.94
N LEU A 49 6.77 -10.74 -6.14
CA LEU A 49 5.57 -11.47 -6.58
C LEU A 49 5.06 -12.31 -5.43
N ASP A 50 3.75 -12.29 -5.19
CA ASP A 50 3.13 -13.19 -4.23
C ASP A 50 2.95 -14.60 -4.79
N THR A 51 2.32 -15.50 -4.02
CA THR A 51 2.08 -16.90 -4.42
C THR A 51 1.15 -17.04 -5.62
N GLU A 52 0.37 -16.02 -5.94
CA GLU A 52 -0.55 -15.97 -7.08
C GLU A 52 0.08 -15.23 -8.29
N GLY A 53 1.34 -14.80 -8.17
CA GLY A 53 2.05 -14.05 -9.21
C GLY A 53 1.65 -12.58 -9.29
N LYS A 54 0.96 -12.02 -8.28
CA LYS A 54 0.61 -10.60 -8.23
C LYS A 54 1.78 -9.79 -7.70
N GLU A 55 2.06 -8.67 -8.36
CA GLU A 55 3.10 -7.74 -7.94
C GLU A 55 2.72 -7.01 -6.65
N TYR A 56 3.68 -6.91 -5.73
CA TYR A 56 3.55 -6.10 -4.53
C TYR A 56 4.81 -5.27 -4.28
N VAL A 57 4.65 -4.29 -3.40
CA VAL A 57 5.74 -3.50 -2.83
C VAL A 57 5.63 -3.48 -1.31
N GLU A 58 6.76 -3.56 -0.61
CA GLU A 58 6.82 -3.50 0.85
C GLU A 58 8.10 -2.82 1.38
N PRO A 59 8.07 -2.23 2.58
CA PRO A 59 9.27 -1.81 3.30
C PRO A 59 10.20 -2.99 3.56
N VAL A 60 11.50 -2.73 3.43
CA VAL A 60 12.53 -3.78 3.64
C VAL A 60 12.57 -4.22 5.11
N HIS A 61 12.36 -3.29 6.04
CA HIS A 61 12.43 -3.54 7.48
C HIS A 61 11.33 -2.79 8.24
N ASP A 62 10.85 -3.37 9.33
CA ASP A 62 9.88 -2.71 10.24
C ASP A 62 10.45 -1.42 10.84
N ALA A 63 11.77 -1.36 11.05
CA ALA A 63 12.47 -0.17 11.53
C ALA A 63 12.21 1.09 10.68
N LEU A 64 11.89 0.93 9.39
CA LEU A 64 11.57 2.06 8.51
C LEU A 64 10.19 2.66 8.82
N VAL A 65 9.22 1.82 9.21
CA VAL A 65 7.86 2.29 9.51
C VAL A 65 7.70 2.68 10.98
N THR A 66 8.51 2.12 11.88
CA THR A 66 8.51 2.49 13.30
C THR A 66 9.44 3.67 13.62
N GLY A 67 10.55 3.82 12.89
CA GLY A 67 11.56 4.87 13.15
C GLY A 67 11.32 6.19 12.44
N TRP A 68 10.39 6.26 11.47
CA TRP A 68 10.17 7.48 10.71
C TRP A 68 9.09 8.36 11.34
N GLN A 69 9.51 9.35 12.12
CA GLN A 69 8.62 10.26 12.87
C GLN A 69 7.48 10.86 12.03
N LYS A 70 7.75 11.28 10.79
CA LYS A 70 6.73 11.82 9.89
C LYS A 70 5.63 10.80 9.57
N LEU A 71 5.99 9.54 9.40
CA LEU A 71 5.05 8.46 9.15
C LEU A 71 4.21 8.16 10.40
N LEU A 72 4.78 8.27 11.60
CA LEU A 72 4.05 8.15 12.87
C LEU A 72 3.01 9.26 13.03
N MET A 73 3.37 10.51 12.72
CA MET A 73 2.45 11.65 12.78
C MET A 73 1.29 11.48 11.80
N TRP A 74 1.60 11.19 10.53
CA TRP A 74 0.58 10.96 9.53
C TRP A 74 -0.33 9.76 9.84
N LYS A 75 0.20 8.72 10.51
CA LYS A 75 -0.64 7.62 10.99
C LYS A 75 -1.70 8.13 11.95
N GLN A 76 -1.33 8.95 12.94
CA GLN A 76 -2.28 9.51 13.90
C GLN A 76 -3.32 10.41 13.23
N GLU A 77 -2.90 11.21 12.24
CA GLU A 77 -3.80 12.12 11.50
C GLU A 77 -4.80 11.37 10.59
N HIS A 78 -4.46 10.19 10.10
CA HIS A 78 -5.23 9.47 9.08
C HIS A 78 -5.68 8.06 9.49
N GLU A 79 -5.63 7.72 10.78
CA GLU A 79 -5.86 6.35 11.27
C GLU A 79 -7.22 5.79 10.83
N GLU A 80 -8.31 6.55 11.04
CA GLU A 80 -9.66 6.13 10.67
C GLU A 80 -9.81 5.90 9.16
N SER A 81 -9.25 6.80 8.35
CA SER A 81 -9.27 6.69 6.89
C SER A 81 -8.48 5.47 6.41
N LEU A 82 -7.35 5.15 7.04
CA LEU A 82 -6.55 3.97 6.71
C LEU A 82 -7.28 2.67 7.06
N ILE A 83 -7.96 2.63 8.22
CA ILE A 83 -8.76 1.46 8.62
C ILE A 83 -9.92 1.27 7.65
N LEU A 84 -10.63 2.35 7.31
CA LEU A 84 -11.77 2.31 6.40
C LEU A 84 -11.34 1.85 5.00
N GLN A 85 -10.28 2.45 4.45
CA GLN A 85 -9.73 2.07 3.16
C GLN A 85 -9.37 0.58 3.11
N ARG A 86 -8.69 0.04 4.13
CA ARG A 86 -8.32 -1.38 4.17
C ARG A 86 -9.53 -2.33 4.17
N ARG A 87 -10.65 -1.90 4.75
CA ARG A 87 -11.88 -2.70 4.76
C ARG A 87 -12.62 -2.63 3.43
N LEU A 88 -12.65 -1.46 2.81
CA LEU A 88 -13.43 -1.22 1.60
C LEU A 88 -12.70 -1.66 0.33
N THR A 89 -11.37 -1.58 0.27
CA THR A 89 -10.61 -1.93 -0.94
C THR A 89 -10.86 -3.37 -1.40
N PRO A 90 -10.74 -4.41 -0.55
CA PRO A 90 -11.03 -5.78 -0.99
C PRO A 90 -12.48 -5.98 -1.44
N ALA A 91 -13.44 -5.37 -0.74
CA ALA A 91 -14.86 -5.46 -1.08
C ALA A 91 -15.17 -4.78 -2.43
N ALA A 92 -14.50 -3.67 -2.73
CA ALA A 92 -14.64 -2.97 -4.00
C ALA A 92 -14.00 -3.76 -5.15
N GLU A 93 -12.82 -4.35 -4.94
CA GLU A 93 -12.15 -5.22 -5.90
C GLU A 93 -12.99 -6.48 -6.20
N GLU A 94 -13.56 -7.11 -5.17
CA GLU A 94 -14.47 -8.24 -5.32
C GLU A 94 -15.71 -7.87 -6.13
N TRP A 95 -16.36 -6.74 -5.80
CA TRP A 95 -17.54 -6.27 -6.52
C TRP A 95 -17.26 -6.01 -8.00
N GLU A 96 -16.15 -5.35 -8.34
CA GLU A 96 -15.77 -5.11 -9.74
C GLU A 96 -15.48 -6.42 -10.49
N SER A 97 -14.89 -7.41 -9.80
CA SER A 97 -14.62 -8.73 -10.38
C SER A 97 -15.91 -9.49 -10.73
N VAL A 98 -16.93 -9.44 -9.87
CA VAL A 98 -18.24 -10.08 -10.12
C VAL A 98 -18.95 -9.42 -11.28
N LYS A 99 -18.97 -8.09 -11.31
CA LYS A 99 -19.59 -7.31 -12.39
C LYS A 99 -18.94 -7.58 -13.75
N SER A 100 -17.62 -7.75 -13.78
CA SER A 100 -16.89 -8.09 -15.00
C SER A 100 -17.20 -9.50 -15.51
N ASN A 101 -17.59 -10.40 -14.60
CA ASN A 101 -17.94 -11.79 -14.91
C ASN A 101 -19.41 -11.95 -15.38
N GLU A 102 -20.32 -11.06 -14.97
CA GLU A 102 -21.73 -11.05 -15.40
C GLU A 102 -21.93 -10.44 -16.81
N GLN A 103 -20.92 -9.79 -17.38
CA GLN A 103 -20.96 -9.21 -18.72
C GLN A 103 -20.41 -10.14 -19.83
N LEU A 104 -20.15 -11.41 -19.50
CA LEU A 104 -19.76 -12.50 -20.40
C LEU A 104 -20.87 -13.56 -20.47
#